data_AF-D9UIH4-F1
#
_entry.id   AF-D9UIH4-F1
#
_cell.length_a   1.000
_cell.length_b   1.000
_cell.length_c   1.000
_cell.angle_alpha   90.00
_cell.angle_beta   90.00
_cell.angle_gamma   90.00
#
_symmetry.space_group_name_H-M   'P 1'
#
loop_
_entity.id
_entity.type
_entity.pdbx_description
1 polymer ?
#
loop_
_entity_poly.entity_id
_entity_poly.type
_entity_poly.pdbx_seq_one_letter_code
_entity_poly.pdbx_strand_id
1 'polypeptide(L)'
;MRARGGARRRRGRGREPARDGPAPRRAGRRGAARAPGVARVRELWEAGVVTACSSNNIRNAFTPYGSADPLDTALLLAQTGHLSGADDLARVLRMVTDDAARVVGRADEYGVRAGARADLVVLDTTVPEDIVLDRPERAYVLKSGRVVARSTRTRTLLVP
;
A
#
# COMPACT_ATOMS: atom_id res chain seq x y z
N MET A 1 -71.16 56.50 8.49
CA MET A 1 -71.84 55.24 8.86
C MET A 1 -70.87 54.07 8.61
N ARG A 2 -70.84 53.10 9.51
CA ARG A 2 -69.67 52.27 9.88
C ARG A 2 -69.24 51.18 8.88
N ALA A 3 -67.99 50.74 9.14
CA ALA A 3 -67.44 49.38 9.03
C ALA A 3 -66.67 49.00 7.74
N ARG A 4 -65.34 48.88 7.87
CA ARG A 4 -64.55 47.77 7.29
C ARG A 4 -63.36 47.45 8.19
N GLY A 5 -63.43 46.30 8.88
CA GLY A 5 -62.29 45.65 9.49
C GLY A 5 -61.48 44.89 8.45
N GLY A 6 -60.16 44.98 8.52
CA GLY A 6 -59.24 44.25 7.65
C GLY A 6 -57.97 43.89 8.42
N ALA A 7 -57.94 42.67 8.94
CA ALA A 7 -56.83 42.12 9.70
C ALA A 7 -55.56 41.97 8.82
N ARG A 8 -54.46 42.62 9.23
CA ARG A 8 -53.14 42.46 8.61
C ARG A 8 -52.50 41.15 9.06
N ARG A 9 -52.41 40.18 8.15
CA ARG A 9 -51.70 38.91 8.35
C ARG A 9 -50.18 39.14 8.40
N ARG A 10 -49.54 38.61 9.43
CA ARG A 10 -48.08 38.57 9.63
C ARG A 10 -47.43 37.67 8.56
N ARG A 11 -46.40 38.16 7.88
CA ARG A 11 -45.56 37.37 6.97
C ARG A 11 -44.65 36.46 7.79
N GLY A 12 -44.83 35.14 7.67
CA GLY A 12 -43.93 34.14 8.22
C GLY A 12 -42.60 34.12 7.44
N ARG A 13 -41.48 34.13 8.16
CA ARG A 13 -40.16 33.81 7.62
C ARG A 13 -40.15 32.31 7.28
N GLY A 14 -39.99 31.97 6.00
CA GLY A 14 -39.78 30.59 5.57
C GLY A 14 -38.50 30.04 6.18
N ARG A 15 -38.62 28.89 6.86
CA ARG A 15 -37.48 28.06 7.26
C ARG A 15 -37.04 27.26 6.04
N GLU A 16 -35.78 27.40 5.67
CA GLU A 16 -35.12 26.57 4.65
C GLU A 16 -34.98 25.13 5.21
N PRO A 17 -35.31 24.08 4.44
CA PRO A 17 -35.21 22.72 4.95
C PRO A 17 -33.75 22.28 5.08
N ALA A 18 -33.44 21.67 6.23
CA ALA A 18 -32.15 21.06 6.51
C ALA A 18 -31.84 19.96 5.49
N ARG A 19 -30.66 20.04 4.87
CA ARG A 19 -30.15 19.02 3.95
C ARG A 19 -29.60 17.85 4.77
N ASP A 20 -30.46 16.88 5.07
CA ASP A 20 -30.06 15.58 5.62
C ASP A 20 -29.54 14.69 4.48
N GLY A 21 -28.27 14.88 4.14
CA GLY A 21 -27.50 13.97 3.31
C GLY A 21 -26.19 13.60 4.01
N PRO A 22 -25.67 12.37 3.83
CA PRO A 22 -24.39 11.98 4.44
C PRO A 22 -23.31 12.97 4.03
N ALA A 23 -22.55 13.46 5.00
CA ALA A 23 -21.46 14.40 4.78
C ALA A 23 -20.52 13.86 3.68
N PRO A 24 -20.10 14.69 2.70
CA PRO A 24 -19.17 14.24 1.68
C PRO A 24 -17.93 13.70 2.38
N ARG A 25 -17.58 12.44 2.10
CA ARG A 25 -16.32 11.84 2.52
C ARG A 25 -15.22 12.81 2.13
N ARG A 26 -14.44 13.30 3.11
CA ARG A 26 -13.32 14.21 2.85
C ARG A 26 -12.46 13.59 1.76
N ALA A 27 -12.49 14.19 0.56
CA ALA A 27 -11.55 13.87 -0.49
C ALA A 27 -10.16 14.09 0.12
N GLY A 28 -9.40 12.99 0.29
CA GLY A 28 -8.02 13.06 0.75
C GLY A 28 -7.27 14.08 -0.11
N ARG A 29 -6.48 14.94 0.54
CA ARG A 29 -5.70 16.01 -0.10
C ARG A 29 -5.14 15.55 -1.45
N ARG A 30 -5.73 16.05 -2.55
CA ARG A 30 -5.09 15.99 -3.87
C ARG A 30 -3.82 16.83 -3.77
N GLY A 31 -2.66 16.18 -3.87
CA GLY A 31 -1.37 16.85 -4.04
C GLY A 31 -0.64 17.24 -2.75
N ALA A 32 -0.45 16.32 -1.81
CA ALA A 32 0.73 16.45 -0.94
C ALA A 32 1.98 16.37 -1.82
N ALA A 33 2.90 17.33 -1.70
CA ALA A 33 4.15 17.35 -2.44
C ALA A 33 4.88 16.01 -2.23
N ARG A 34 5.03 15.23 -3.32
CA ARG A 34 5.73 13.93 -3.34
C ARG A 34 7.14 14.16 -3.86
N ALA A 35 8.07 13.28 -3.49
CA ALA A 35 9.45 13.34 -3.99
C ALA A 35 9.46 13.36 -5.54
N PRO A 36 10.13 14.33 -6.19
CA PRO A 36 10.32 14.31 -7.64
C PRO A 36 10.99 13.00 -8.08
N GLY A 37 10.55 12.43 -9.21
CA GLY A 37 11.19 11.26 -9.82
C GLY A 37 10.59 9.89 -9.48
N VAL A 38 9.61 9.80 -8.58
CA VAL A 38 8.87 8.55 -8.32
C VAL A 38 7.56 8.50 -9.12
N ALA A 39 7.26 7.34 -9.71
CA ALA A 39 6.05 7.14 -10.49
C ALA A 39 4.76 7.38 -9.65
N ARG A 40 3.68 7.74 -10.34
CA ARG A 40 2.34 7.97 -9.77
C ARG A 40 1.63 6.65 -9.47
N VAL A 41 2.17 5.86 -8.54
CA VAL A 41 1.75 4.48 -8.29
C VAL A 41 0.28 4.37 -7.88
N ARG A 42 -0.23 5.28 -7.03
CA ARG A 42 -1.65 5.25 -6.64
C ARG A 42 -2.56 5.50 -7.83
N GLU A 43 -2.22 6.48 -8.66
CA GLU A 43 -2.97 6.82 -9.86
C GLU A 43 -2.96 5.66 -10.88
N LEU A 44 -1.85 4.93 -10.99
CA LEU A 44 -1.76 3.71 -11.79
C LEU A 44 -2.66 2.60 -11.24
N TRP A 45 -2.70 2.39 -9.92
CA TRP A 45 -3.60 1.43 -9.31
C TRP A 45 -5.08 1.79 -9.51
N GLU A 46 -5.43 3.07 -9.39
CA GLU A 46 -6.78 3.58 -9.64
C GLU A 46 -7.19 3.39 -11.10
N ALA A 47 -6.24 3.43 -12.03
CA ALA A 47 -6.44 3.12 -13.44
C ALA A 47 -6.44 1.61 -13.76
N GLY A 48 -6.28 0.74 -12.76
CA GLY A 48 -6.26 -0.72 -12.95
C GLY A 48 -4.95 -1.27 -13.54
N VAL A 49 -3.87 -0.48 -13.55
CA VAL A 49 -2.57 -0.90 -14.07
C VAL A 49 -1.86 -1.80 -13.05
N VAL A 50 -1.36 -2.95 -13.52
CA VAL A 50 -0.48 -3.81 -12.72
C VAL A 50 0.89 -3.14 -12.63
N THR A 51 1.39 -2.96 -11.41
CA THR A 51 2.67 -2.31 -11.13
C THR A 51 3.58 -3.25 -10.36
N ALA A 52 4.89 -3.19 -10.61
CA ALA A 52 5.90 -3.91 -9.83
C ALA A 52 7.00 -2.96 -9.35
N CYS A 53 7.73 -3.37 -8.31
CA CYS A 53 8.90 -2.66 -7.79
C CYS A 53 10.15 -3.53 -7.93
N SER A 54 11.31 -2.93 -8.17
CA SER A 54 12.58 -3.61 -8.35
C SER A 54 13.73 -2.75 -7.83
N SER A 55 14.81 -3.41 -7.40
CA SER A 55 16.03 -2.75 -6.91
C SER A 55 16.70 -1.86 -7.97
N ASN A 56 16.48 -2.15 -9.26
CA ASN A 56 17.31 -1.64 -10.35
C ASN A 56 18.80 -1.98 -10.11
N ASN A 57 19.73 -1.05 -10.36
CA ASN A 57 21.15 -1.26 -10.19
C ASN A 57 21.55 -1.43 -8.72
N ILE A 58 22.58 -2.23 -8.47
CA ILE A 58 23.11 -2.51 -7.13
C ILE A 58 24.62 -2.32 -7.17
N ARG A 59 25.14 -1.46 -6.29
CA ARG A 59 26.58 -1.24 -6.08
C ARG A 59 27.38 -1.00 -7.37
N ASN A 60 26.86 -0.14 -8.24
CA ASN A 60 27.56 0.32 -9.44
C ASN A 60 27.84 1.84 -9.39
N ALA A 61 28.50 2.39 -10.41
CA ALA A 61 28.90 3.81 -10.46
C ALA A 61 27.73 4.82 -10.35
N PHE A 62 26.50 4.40 -10.67
CA PHE A 62 25.30 5.24 -10.65
C PHE A 62 24.42 4.99 -9.42
N THR A 63 24.53 3.80 -8.82
CA THR A 63 23.76 3.36 -7.66
C THR A 63 24.69 2.61 -6.73
N PRO A 64 25.42 3.31 -5.85
CA PRO A 64 26.41 2.69 -4.96
C PRO A 64 25.77 1.88 -3.82
N TYR A 65 24.47 2.04 -3.59
CA TYR A 65 23.71 1.38 -2.51
C TYR A 65 23.04 0.07 -2.99
N GLY A 66 22.43 -0.65 -2.05
CA GLY A 66 21.57 -1.80 -2.33
C GLY A 66 22.04 -3.13 -1.73
N SER A 67 21.04 -3.95 -1.39
CA SER A 67 21.15 -5.29 -0.77
C SER A 67 20.53 -6.40 -1.64
N ALA A 68 19.93 -6.05 -2.79
CA ALA A 68 19.06 -6.94 -3.59
C ALA A 68 17.81 -7.43 -2.86
N ASP A 69 17.41 -6.74 -1.78
CA ASP A 69 16.27 -7.11 -0.96
C ASP A 69 14.98 -6.47 -1.50
N PRO A 70 13.97 -7.27 -1.89
CA PRO A 70 12.69 -6.73 -2.35
C PRO A 70 11.93 -5.97 -1.27
N LEU A 71 12.04 -6.34 0.01
CA LEU A 71 11.36 -5.65 1.10
C LEU A 71 11.99 -4.29 1.41
N ASP A 72 13.31 -4.14 1.23
CA ASP A 72 13.97 -2.82 1.29
C ASP A 72 13.45 -1.89 0.20
N THR A 73 13.32 -2.41 -1.01
CA THR A 73 12.80 -1.64 -2.15
C THR A 73 11.32 -1.28 -1.95
N ALA A 74 10.54 -2.22 -1.42
CA ALA A 74 9.13 -2.04 -1.10
C ALA A 74 8.93 -0.94 -0.04
N LEU A 75 9.71 -0.97 1.05
CA LEU A 75 9.67 0.06 2.07
C LEU A 75 10.08 1.44 1.54
N LEU A 76 11.14 1.51 0.72
CA LEU A 76 11.56 2.76 0.09
C LEU A 76 10.47 3.33 -0.82
N LEU A 77 9.78 2.48 -1.60
CA LEU A 77 8.64 2.88 -2.40
C LEU A 77 7.51 3.41 -1.52
N ALA A 78 7.20 2.72 -0.41
CA ALA A 78 6.14 3.14 0.49
C ALA A 78 6.40 4.54 1.07
N GLN A 79 7.63 4.77 1.53
CA GLN A 79 8.09 6.04 2.10
C GLN A 79 8.06 7.16 1.06
N THR A 80 8.67 6.95 -0.11
CA THR A 80 8.80 8.00 -1.14
C THR A 80 7.49 8.27 -1.90
N GLY A 81 6.63 7.26 -2.01
CA GLY A 81 5.30 7.35 -2.62
C GLY A 81 4.20 7.89 -1.68
N HIS A 82 4.50 8.05 -0.39
CA HIS A 82 3.53 8.36 0.66
C HIS A 82 2.37 7.35 0.67
N LEU A 83 2.72 6.06 0.70
CA LEU A 83 1.84 4.90 0.69
C LEU A 83 1.87 4.26 2.09
N SER A 84 1.04 4.75 3.00
CA SER A 84 1.11 4.41 4.42
C SER A 84 -0.14 3.73 4.99
N GLY A 85 -1.23 3.63 4.22
CA GLY A 85 -2.43 2.90 4.65
C GLY A 85 -2.22 1.38 4.63
N ALA A 86 -3.00 0.63 5.41
CA ALA A 86 -2.93 -0.83 5.42
C ALA A 86 -3.11 -1.43 4.01
N ASP A 87 -4.10 -0.94 3.26
CA ASP A 87 -4.34 -1.35 1.86
C ASP A 87 -3.16 -0.99 0.94
N ASP A 88 -2.48 0.13 1.23
CA ASP A 88 -1.32 0.54 0.45
C ASP A 88 -0.14 -0.39 0.69
N LEU A 89 0.15 -0.72 1.95
CA LEU A 89 1.24 -1.64 2.33
C LEU A 89 0.99 -3.04 1.78
N ALA A 90 -0.25 -3.52 1.83
CA ALA A 90 -0.64 -4.79 1.22
C ALA A 90 -0.41 -4.80 -0.30
N ARG A 91 -0.74 -3.71 -1.01
CA ARG A 91 -0.44 -3.57 -2.44
C ARG A 91 1.06 -3.44 -2.71
N VAL A 92 1.80 -2.70 -1.89
CA VAL A 92 3.27 -2.58 -2.00
C VAL A 92 3.94 -3.95 -1.86
N LEU A 93 3.48 -4.79 -0.92
CA LEU A 93 3.97 -6.17 -0.81
C LEU A 93 3.71 -6.97 -2.09
N ARG A 94 2.50 -6.86 -2.65
CA ARG A 94 2.18 -7.51 -3.93
C ARG A 94 3.07 -7.05 -5.10
N MET A 95 3.50 -5.79 -5.11
CA MET A 95 4.40 -5.25 -6.15
C MET A 95 5.76 -5.94 -6.19
N VAL A 96 6.13 -6.67 -5.13
CA VAL A 96 7.36 -7.49 -5.07
C VAL A 96 7.06 -8.99 -5.02
N THR A 97 5.79 -9.40 -5.12
CA THR A 97 5.34 -10.81 -5.19
C THR A 97 4.47 -11.05 -6.42
N ASP A 98 3.14 -11.09 -6.27
CA ASP A 98 2.17 -11.52 -7.27
C ASP A 98 2.10 -10.58 -8.47
N ASP A 99 2.16 -9.26 -8.22
CA ASP A 99 2.13 -8.28 -9.30
C ASP A 99 3.46 -8.26 -10.08
N ALA A 100 4.59 -8.50 -9.40
CA ALA A 100 5.86 -8.73 -10.09
C ALA A 100 5.79 -9.97 -10.99
N ALA A 101 5.25 -11.08 -10.48
CA ALA A 101 5.06 -12.30 -11.26
C ALA A 101 4.16 -12.09 -12.49
N ARG A 102 3.10 -11.28 -12.36
CA ARG A 102 2.25 -10.87 -13.50
C ARG A 102 3.03 -10.05 -14.53
N VAL A 103 3.81 -9.06 -14.09
CA VAL A 103 4.61 -8.20 -14.98
C VAL A 103 5.62 -9.02 -15.80
N VAL A 104 6.22 -10.07 -15.22
CA VAL A 104 7.19 -10.93 -15.93
C VAL A 104 6.56 -12.14 -16.61
N GLY A 105 5.22 -12.23 -16.68
CA GLY A 105 4.53 -13.31 -17.40
C GLY A 105 4.60 -14.69 -16.72
N ARG A 106 4.66 -14.75 -15.39
CA ARG A 106 4.72 -16.00 -14.60
C ARG A 106 3.57 -16.19 -13.61
N ALA A 107 2.48 -15.44 -13.75
CA ALA A 107 1.35 -15.50 -12.83
C ALA A 107 0.77 -16.91 -12.66
N ASP A 108 0.71 -17.70 -13.75
CA ASP A 108 0.11 -19.04 -13.76
C ASP A 108 0.95 -20.10 -13.04
N GLU A 109 2.21 -19.81 -12.72
CA GLU A 109 3.13 -20.72 -12.02
C GLU A 109 3.45 -20.23 -10.59
N TYR A 110 3.03 -19.01 -10.24
CA TYR A 110 3.39 -18.31 -9.01
C TYR A 110 2.27 -18.38 -7.95
N GLY A 111 2.68 -18.31 -6.68
CA GLY A 111 1.79 -18.25 -5.51
C GLY A 111 1.75 -19.53 -4.69
N VAL A 112 1.21 -19.43 -3.48
CA VAL A 112 1.09 -20.55 -2.53
C VAL A 112 -0.22 -21.30 -2.78
N ARG A 113 -0.20 -22.24 -3.72
CA ARG A 113 -1.35 -23.08 -4.07
C ARG A 113 -0.91 -24.42 -4.66
N ALA A 114 -1.80 -25.40 -4.60
CA ALA A 114 -1.57 -26.70 -5.24
C ALA A 114 -1.28 -26.53 -6.74
N GLY A 115 -0.30 -27.29 -7.25
CA GLY A 115 0.13 -27.26 -8.64
C GLY A 115 1.05 -26.11 -9.04
N ALA A 116 1.25 -25.10 -8.17
CA ALA A 116 2.27 -24.06 -8.40
C ALA A 116 3.68 -24.57 -8.08
N ARG A 117 4.69 -23.80 -8.49
CA ARG A 117 6.09 -24.11 -8.16
C ARG A 117 6.30 -24.07 -6.64
N ALA A 118 7.05 -25.03 -6.11
CA ALA A 118 7.47 -25.04 -4.70
C ALA A 118 8.66 -24.08 -4.45
N ASP A 119 8.49 -22.82 -4.85
CA ASP A 119 9.43 -21.72 -4.67
C ASP A 119 8.84 -20.79 -3.60
N LEU A 120 9.43 -20.78 -2.39
CA LEU A 120 8.83 -20.16 -1.21
C LEU A 120 9.88 -19.41 -0.40
N VAL A 121 9.44 -18.38 0.32
CA VAL A 121 10.22 -17.72 1.37
C VAL A 121 9.41 -17.78 2.65
N VAL A 122 10.00 -18.35 3.70
CA VAL A 122 9.42 -18.38 5.05
C VAL A 122 9.99 -17.19 5.81
N LEU A 123 9.12 -16.26 6.21
CA LEU A 123 9.47 -15.08 6.98
C LEU A 123 9.29 -15.35 8.48
N ASP A 124 10.19 -14.82 9.30
CA ASP A 124 10.14 -14.89 10.76
C ASP A 124 9.15 -13.85 11.33
N THR A 125 7.88 -14.02 11.00
CA THR A 125 6.77 -13.20 11.53
C THR A 125 5.46 -13.99 11.49
N THR A 126 4.53 -13.64 12.37
CA THR A 126 3.14 -14.09 12.35
C THR A 126 2.15 -12.96 12.04
N VAL A 127 2.67 -11.77 11.71
CA VAL A 127 1.91 -10.54 11.45
C VAL A 127 2.17 -10.10 9.98
N PRO A 128 1.42 -10.63 9.01
CA PRO A 128 1.68 -10.39 7.59
C PRO A 128 1.55 -8.92 7.17
N GLU A 129 0.65 -8.18 7.80
CA GLU A 129 0.41 -6.75 7.54
C GLU A 129 1.65 -5.88 7.79
N ASP A 130 2.54 -6.32 8.67
CA ASP A 130 3.74 -5.59 9.06
C ASP A 130 4.99 -6.01 8.26
N ILE A 131 4.90 -6.97 7.33
CA ILE A 131 6.06 -7.50 6.58
C ILE A 131 6.89 -6.38 5.91
N VAL A 132 6.23 -5.38 5.32
CA VAL A 132 6.93 -4.26 4.68
C VAL A 132 7.62 -3.35 5.71
N LEU A 133 7.02 -3.19 6.88
CA LEU A 133 7.51 -2.31 7.96
C LEU A 133 8.68 -2.97 8.70
N ASP A 134 8.46 -4.19 9.18
CA ASP A 134 9.38 -4.92 10.04
C ASP A 134 10.52 -5.57 9.27
N ARG A 135 10.30 -5.87 7.97
CA ARG A 135 11.23 -6.59 7.10
C ARG A 135 11.80 -7.83 7.82
N PRO A 136 10.93 -8.78 8.20
CA PRO A 136 11.31 -9.94 9.00
C PRO A 136 12.38 -10.79 8.30
N GLU A 137 13.15 -11.52 9.10
CA GLU A 137 14.24 -12.36 8.62
C GLU A 137 13.68 -13.50 7.73
N ARG A 138 14.48 -13.94 6.73
CA ARG A 138 14.09 -15.01 5.81
C ARG A 138 14.53 -16.33 6.41
N ALA A 139 13.76 -16.83 7.36
CA ALA A 139 14.06 -18.05 8.09
C ALA A 139 14.43 -19.21 7.15
N TYR A 140 13.67 -19.37 6.05
CA TYR A 140 13.97 -20.34 5.00
C TYR A 140 13.68 -19.78 3.60
N VAL A 141 14.51 -20.16 2.64
CA VAL A 141 14.25 -19.97 1.21
C VAL A 141 14.23 -21.33 0.55
N LEU A 142 13.16 -21.61 -0.19
CA LEU A 142 12.96 -22.86 -0.91
C LEU A 142 12.93 -22.57 -2.41
N LYS A 143 13.63 -23.40 -3.19
CA LYS A 143 13.58 -23.42 -4.65
C LYS A 143 13.31 -24.84 -5.11
N SER A 144 12.26 -25.02 -5.89
CA SER A 144 11.84 -26.31 -6.44
C SER A 144 11.71 -27.39 -5.36
N GLY A 145 11.11 -27.01 -4.23
CA GLY A 145 10.86 -27.90 -3.09
C GLY A 145 12.08 -28.18 -2.20
N ARG A 146 13.24 -27.56 -2.46
CA ARG A 146 14.46 -27.75 -1.69
C ARG A 146 14.82 -26.49 -0.93
N VAL A 147 15.21 -26.61 0.34
CA VAL A 147 15.78 -25.51 1.10
C VAL A 147 17.13 -25.13 0.48
N VAL A 148 17.24 -23.91 -0.01
CA VAL A 148 18.47 -23.35 -0.63
C VAL A 148 19.16 -22.32 0.24
N ALA A 149 18.44 -21.72 1.19
CA ALA A 149 19.02 -20.86 2.21
C ALA A 149 18.25 -20.98 3.53
N ARG A 150 18.96 -20.73 4.62
CA ARG A 150 18.42 -20.63 5.98
C ARG A 150 19.14 -19.49 6.70
N SER A 151 18.39 -18.65 7.38
CA SER A 151 18.92 -17.55 8.19
C SER A 151 18.49 -17.69 9.64
N THR A 152 19.38 -17.32 10.56
CA THR A 152 19.11 -17.23 12.00
C THR A 152 19.62 -15.88 12.49
N ARG A 153 18.79 -15.14 13.22
CA ARG A 153 19.17 -13.88 13.86
C ARG A 153 18.99 -13.99 15.37
N THR A 154 20.04 -13.70 16.13
CA THR A 154 20.01 -13.63 17.60
C THR A 154 20.14 -12.17 18.02
N ARG A 155 19.28 -11.71 18.93
CA ARG A 155 19.34 -10.35 19.48
C ARG A 155 19.32 -10.41 21.00
N THR A 156 20.34 -9.83 21.63
CA THR A 156 20.41 -9.68 23.09
C THR A 156 20.06 -8.25 23.44
N LEU A 157 18.98 -8.06 24.22
CA LEU A 157 18.62 -6.76 24.77
C LEU A 157 19.21 -6.67 26.18
N LEU A 158 20.13 -5.73 26.37
CA LEU A 158 20.67 -5.42 27.68
C LEU A 158 19.82 -4.29 28.27
N VAL A 159 19.42 -4.43 29.53
CA VAL A 159 18.81 -3.35 30.29
C VAL A 159 19.95 -2.63 31.03
N PRO A 160 19.99 -1.28 31.06
CA PRO A 160 20.93 -0.54 31.89
C PRO A 160 20.86 -0.91 33.38
#